data_AF-A0A358AVU8-F1
#
_entry.id   AF-A0A358AVU8-F1
#
_cell.length_a   1.000
_cell.length_b   1.000
_cell.length_c   1.000
_cell.angle_alpha   90.00
_cell.angle_beta   90.00
_cell.angle_gamma   90.00
#
_symmetry.space_group_name_H-M   'P 1'
#
loop_
_entity.id
_entity.type
_entity.pdbx_description
1 polymer ?
#
loop_
_entity_poly.entity_id
_entity_poly.type
_entity_poly.pdbx_seq_one_letter_code
_entity_poly.pdbx_strand_id
1 'polypeptide(L)'
;MFTLFRWLLRIFTGLLVLAGLVVVVAYWFLSRSLPDYDEDFTVAGISAPVEIIRNNDNVPHIFGATDADVFYALGFAHAQDRLWQMTMLRRTAQGRLSEVFGSRTVKIDELMRRYDLYTYARESVAVQDAETTAALDAYARGVNAWIGQVNLGARGRGAPEMFFFSSEIAAWQPADSLAILKLMALQLSGQLGHEVLRARMSLLLPGERLRDILPDDPGQPIAALPDYASLAPGLIPSQMPIRVAEGPFSPFTKPQFAGASNAWAAAPSRSAAGGTLLANDPHLGFSAPTLWYLARLDLQSGGVIGATLPGVPSVLIGRSEALGWGLTTAYLDDQDLFIEEVNPENPEQYRTPDGWKTFETRRTIIKVKDAAPITITLRWTDNGPVLPGSHYDLASITPPGHVVSLGWTALTGQDTSMTASLRLL
;
A
#
# COMPACT_ATOMS: atom_id res chain seq x y z
N MET A 1 -2.32 38.54 -52.00
CA MET A 1 -2.35 38.91 -50.56
C MET A 1 -3.73 38.69 -49.93
N PHE A 2 -4.82 39.23 -50.51
CA PHE A 2 -6.20 39.04 -50.00
C PHE A 2 -6.71 37.59 -49.96
N THR A 3 -6.34 36.75 -50.92
CA THR A 3 -6.72 35.32 -50.95
C THR A 3 -6.07 34.51 -49.84
N LEU A 4 -4.77 34.71 -49.63
CA LEU A 4 -4.01 34.07 -48.54
C LEU A 4 -4.57 34.47 -47.16
N PHE A 5 -4.84 35.76 -46.94
CA PHE A 5 -5.43 36.25 -45.70
C PHE A 5 -6.81 35.62 -45.41
N ARG A 6 -7.69 35.52 -46.42
CA ARG A 6 -9.01 34.87 -46.28
C ARG A 6 -8.89 33.38 -45.93
N TRP A 7 -7.93 32.67 -46.51
CA TRP A 7 -7.69 31.26 -46.18
C TRP A 7 -7.11 31.09 -44.79
N LEU A 8 -6.16 31.93 -44.37
CA LEU A 8 -5.62 31.91 -43.01
C LEU A 8 -6.70 32.18 -41.96
N LEU A 9 -7.58 33.17 -42.18
CA LEU A 9 -8.69 33.48 -41.27
C LEU A 9 -9.68 32.31 -41.19
N ARG A 10 -10.00 31.66 -42.31
CA ARG A 10 -10.88 30.47 -42.34
C ARG A 10 -10.27 29.29 -41.60
N ILE A 11 -8.98 29.01 -41.83
CA ILE A 11 -8.26 27.95 -41.14
C ILE A 11 -8.21 28.24 -39.64
N PHE A 12 -7.85 29.46 -39.25
CA PHE A 12 -7.82 29.87 -37.84
C PHE A 12 -9.20 29.75 -37.18
N THR A 13 -10.25 30.24 -37.83
CA THR A 13 -11.64 30.11 -37.32
C THR A 13 -12.06 28.65 -37.22
N GLY A 14 -11.73 27.84 -38.23
CA GLY A 14 -11.99 26.40 -38.23
C GLY A 14 -11.26 25.68 -37.10
N LEU A 15 -9.99 26.02 -36.84
CA LEU A 15 -9.22 25.49 -35.73
C LEU A 15 -9.79 25.91 -34.36
N LEU A 16 -10.26 27.16 -34.22
CA LEU A 16 -10.92 27.61 -32.99
C LEU A 16 -12.23 26.87 -32.73
N VAL A 17 -13.06 26.69 -33.76
CA VAL A 17 -14.30 25.91 -33.65
C VAL A 17 -14.00 24.45 -33.31
N LEU A 18 -13.02 23.85 -33.97
CA LEU A 18 -12.60 22.48 -33.68
C LEU A 18 -12.07 22.33 -32.25
N ALA A 19 -11.24 23.27 -31.79
CA ALA A 19 -10.73 23.30 -30.42
C ALA A 19 -11.89 23.42 -29.41
N GLY A 20 -12.85 24.31 -29.66
CA GLY A 20 -14.05 24.44 -28.83
C GLY A 20 -14.86 23.14 -28.78
N LEU A 21 -15.05 22.47 -29.93
CA LEU A 21 -15.74 21.18 -30.00
C LEU A 21 -15.00 20.10 -29.20
N VAL A 22 -13.67 20.02 -29.33
CA VAL A 22 -12.84 19.08 -28.58
C VAL A 22 -12.97 19.31 -27.07
N VAL A 23 -12.98 20.55 -26.61
CA VAL A 23 -13.18 20.88 -25.19
C VAL A 23 -14.56 20.46 -24.71
N VAL A 24 -15.63 20.73 -25.47
CA VAL A 24 -17.00 20.34 -25.10
C VAL A 24 -17.14 18.82 -25.04
N VAL A 25 -16.60 18.09 -26.02
CA VAL A 25 -16.63 16.63 -26.05
C VAL A 25 -15.81 16.05 -24.90
N ALA A 26 -14.60 16.57 -24.65
CA ALA A 26 -13.76 16.13 -23.54
C ALA A 26 -14.44 16.39 -22.19
N TYR A 27 -15.01 17.58 -21.99
CA TYR A 27 -15.76 17.92 -20.78
C TYR A 27 -16.94 16.97 -20.59
N TRP A 28 -17.75 16.73 -21.63
CA TRP A 28 -18.90 15.82 -21.56
C TRP A 28 -18.48 14.38 -21.24
N PHE A 29 -17.39 13.88 -21.81
CA PHE A 29 -16.88 12.54 -21.49
C PHE A 29 -16.32 12.43 -20.08
N LEU A 30 -15.56 13.43 -19.62
CA LEU A 30 -14.96 13.43 -18.28
C LEU A 30 -16.00 13.67 -17.19
N SER A 31 -16.99 14.53 -17.42
CA SER A 31 -18.06 14.78 -16.44
C SER A 31 -18.93 13.55 -16.19
N ARG A 32 -18.93 12.55 -17.09
CA ARG A 32 -19.64 11.27 -16.91
C ARG A 32 -19.01 10.36 -15.86
N SER A 33 -17.78 10.62 -15.42
CA SER A 33 -17.18 9.92 -14.29
C SER A 33 -17.52 10.56 -12.93
N LEU A 34 -18.18 11.73 -12.91
CA LEU A 34 -18.66 12.33 -11.68
C LEU A 34 -19.83 11.50 -11.14
N PRO A 35 -19.77 11.01 -9.88
CA PRO A 35 -20.90 10.35 -9.27
C PRO A 35 -22.07 11.32 -9.09
N ASP A 36 -23.29 10.82 -9.32
CA ASP A 36 -24.51 11.42 -8.79
C ASP A 36 -24.75 10.79 -7.41
N TYR A 37 -24.69 11.60 -6.36
CA TYR A 37 -24.80 11.13 -4.99
C TYR A 37 -26.26 11.05 -4.50
N ASP A 38 -27.20 11.64 -5.24
CA ASP A 38 -28.63 11.59 -4.93
C ASP A 38 -29.34 10.41 -5.65
N GLU A 39 -28.57 9.59 -6.38
CA GLU A 39 -29.11 8.45 -7.13
C GLU A 39 -29.33 7.22 -6.25
N ASP A 40 -30.52 6.62 -6.41
CA ASP A 40 -30.86 5.35 -5.77
C ASP A 40 -30.40 4.15 -6.61
N PHE A 41 -29.82 3.15 -5.94
CA PHE A 41 -29.35 1.92 -6.58
C PHE A 41 -30.05 0.69 -6.01
N THR A 42 -30.63 -0.13 -6.89
CA THR A 42 -31.06 -1.50 -6.53
C THR A 42 -29.89 -2.45 -6.74
N VAL A 43 -29.39 -3.02 -5.64
CA VAL A 43 -28.24 -3.92 -5.63
C VAL A 43 -28.54 -5.22 -4.89
N ALA A 44 -27.82 -6.28 -5.25
CA ALA A 44 -27.86 -7.53 -4.53
C ALA A 44 -26.85 -7.53 -3.36
N GLY A 45 -27.15 -8.30 -2.30
CA GLY A 45 -26.21 -8.58 -1.22
C GLY A 45 -26.33 -7.67 0.02
N ILE A 46 -27.33 -6.79 0.05
CA ILE A 46 -27.80 -6.09 1.26
C ILE A 46 -29.09 -6.75 1.77
N SER A 47 -29.29 -6.76 3.08
CA SER A 47 -30.46 -7.39 3.73
C SER A 47 -31.67 -6.45 3.84
N ALA A 48 -31.42 -5.15 3.87
CA ALA A 48 -32.40 -4.07 3.98
C ALA A 48 -31.89 -2.82 3.25
N PRO A 49 -32.73 -1.78 3.04
CA PRO A 49 -32.26 -0.50 2.51
C PRO A 49 -31.13 0.09 3.35
N VAL A 50 -30.13 0.66 2.68
CA VAL A 50 -28.96 1.31 3.28
C VAL A 50 -28.91 2.75 2.78
N GLU A 51 -28.64 3.69 3.67
CA GLU A 51 -28.59 5.12 3.36
C GLU A 51 -27.16 5.65 3.54
N ILE A 52 -26.66 6.38 2.54
CA ILE A 52 -25.36 7.06 2.59
C ILE A 52 -25.61 8.56 2.51
N ILE A 53 -25.63 9.23 3.66
CA ILE A 53 -25.84 10.68 3.73
C ILE A 53 -24.47 11.37 3.72
N ARG A 54 -24.23 12.26 2.77
CA ARG A 54 -22.97 13.02 2.70
C ARG A 54 -23.16 14.43 3.25
N ASN A 55 -22.21 14.86 4.07
CA ASN A 55 -22.21 16.23 4.58
C ASN A 55 -21.60 17.23 3.57
N ASN A 56 -21.49 18.50 3.93
CA ASN A 56 -20.97 19.56 3.05
C ASN A 56 -19.51 19.34 2.60
N ASP A 57 -18.74 18.52 3.33
CA ASP A 57 -17.36 18.14 3.00
C ASP A 57 -17.29 16.78 2.28
N ASN A 58 -18.44 16.27 1.82
CA ASN A 58 -18.61 14.98 1.15
C ASN A 58 -18.26 13.75 1.99
N VAL A 59 -18.19 13.88 3.33
CA VAL A 59 -17.96 12.76 4.25
C VAL A 59 -19.24 11.92 4.34
N PRO A 60 -19.22 10.62 4.00
CA PRO A 60 -20.39 9.76 4.11
C PRO A 60 -20.67 9.37 5.56
N HIS A 61 -21.95 9.42 5.90
CA HIS A 61 -22.56 8.85 7.09
C HIS A 61 -23.43 7.68 6.63
N ILE A 62 -23.05 6.47 7.03
CA ILE A 62 -23.59 5.22 6.49
C ILE A 62 -24.50 4.56 7.53
N PHE A 63 -25.76 4.34 7.16
CA PHE A 63 -26.78 3.75 8.00
C PHE A 63 -27.33 2.47 7.36
N GLY A 64 -27.31 1.36 8.09
CA GLY A 64 -27.83 0.08 7.63
C GLY A 64 -28.43 -0.74 8.78
N ALA A 65 -29.21 -1.77 8.46
CA ALA A 65 -29.85 -2.62 9.46
C ALA A 65 -28.89 -3.61 10.15
N THR A 66 -27.78 -3.95 9.48
CA THR A 66 -26.74 -4.86 9.98
C THR A 66 -25.36 -4.29 9.70
N ASP A 67 -24.35 -4.70 10.48
CA ASP A 67 -22.96 -4.30 10.24
C ASP A 67 -22.48 -4.71 8.85
N ALA A 68 -22.93 -5.87 8.35
CA ALA A 68 -22.64 -6.31 7.00
C ALA A 68 -23.18 -5.33 5.94
N ASP A 69 -24.40 -4.80 6.11
CA ASP A 69 -24.96 -3.80 5.21
C ASP A 69 -24.17 -2.48 5.24
N VAL A 70 -23.69 -2.09 6.43
CA VAL A 70 -22.86 -0.89 6.63
C VAL A 70 -21.48 -1.04 5.99
N PHE A 71 -20.80 -2.18 6.18
CA PHE A 71 -19.52 -2.46 5.53
C PHE A 71 -19.65 -2.60 4.01
N TYR A 72 -20.77 -3.16 3.53
CA TYR A 72 -21.10 -3.16 2.10
C TYR A 72 -21.18 -1.72 1.56
N ALA A 73 -21.94 -0.84 2.20
CA ALA A 73 -22.05 0.54 1.76
C ALA A 73 -20.73 1.31 1.88
N LEU A 74 -19.89 1.02 2.87
CA LEU A 74 -18.54 1.58 2.94
C LEU A 74 -17.70 1.18 1.72
N GLY A 75 -17.75 -0.10 1.34
CA GLY A 75 -17.10 -0.60 0.13
C GLY A 75 -17.63 0.07 -1.14
N PHE A 76 -18.95 0.25 -1.23
CA PHE A 76 -19.60 0.95 -2.33
C PHE A 76 -19.14 2.43 -2.40
N ALA A 77 -19.16 3.16 -1.29
CA ALA A 77 -18.73 4.56 -1.21
C ALA A 77 -17.24 4.75 -1.54
N HIS A 78 -16.37 3.91 -0.97
CA HIS A 78 -14.95 3.91 -1.32
C HIS A 78 -14.72 3.66 -2.81
N ALA A 79 -15.42 2.69 -3.40
CA ALA A 79 -15.32 2.42 -4.82
C ALA A 79 -15.91 3.57 -5.67
N GLN A 80 -17.03 4.17 -5.24
CA GLN A 80 -17.66 5.31 -5.89
C GLN A 80 -16.70 6.49 -6.03
N ASP A 81 -15.93 6.77 -4.98
CA ASP A 81 -15.08 7.96 -4.93
C ASP A 81 -13.63 7.69 -5.31
N ARG A 82 -13.12 6.47 -5.06
CA ARG A 82 -11.68 6.18 -5.05
C ARG A 82 -11.31 4.95 -5.90
N LEU A 83 -12.14 4.54 -6.87
CA LEU A 83 -11.90 3.33 -7.67
C LEU A 83 -10.51 3.26 -8.31
N TRP A 84 -10.04 4.37 -8.89
CA TRP A 84 -8.71 4.45 -9.48
C TRP A 84 -7.61 4.22 -8.44
N GLN A 85 -7.67 4.95 -7.32
CA GLN A 85 -6.72 4.81 -6.22
C GLN A 85 -6.68 3.38 -5.68
N MET A 86 -7.85 2.78 -5.41
CA MET A 86 -7.97 1.39 -4.97
C MET A 86 -7.37 0.40 -5.98
N THR A 87 -7.62 0.62 -7.27
CA THR A 87 -7.08 -0.23 -8.34
C THR A 87 -5.55 -0.13 -8.42
N MET A 88 -4.99 1.06 -8.28
CA MET A 88 -3.53 1.27 -8.29
C MET A 88 -2.86 0.68 -7.05
N LEU A 89 -3.45 0.85 -5.85
CA LEU A 89 -2.95 0.24 -4.62
C LEU A 89 -2.93 -1.30 -4.73
N ARG A 90 -4.04 -1.90 -5.18
CA ARG A 90 -4.11 -3.35 -5.42
C ARG A 90 -3.08 -3.83 -6.45
N ARG A 91 -2.94 -3.13 -7.58
CA ARG A 91 -1.94 -3.49 -8.62
C ARG A 91 -0.51 -3.35 -8.11
N THR A 92 -0.24 -2.38 -7.25
CA THR A 92 1.06 -2.22 -6.59
C THR A 92 1.35 -3.42 -5.69
N ALA A 93 0.42 -3.76 -4.79
CA ALA A 93 0.55 -4.94 -3.91
C ALA A 93 0.73 -6.25 -4.69
N GLN A 94 0.07 -6.38 -5.84
CA GLN A 94 0.17 -7.55 -6.72
C GLN A 94 1.43 -7.56 -7.61
N GLY A 95 2.19 -6.47 -7.71
CA GLY A 95 3.27 -6.32 -8.70
C GLY A 95 2.76 -6.44 -10.15
N ARG A 96 1.77 -5.60 -10.50
CA ARG A 96 1.07 -5.57 -11.80
C ARG A 96 0.89 -4.16 -12.37
N LEU A 97 1.69 -3.19 -11.95
CA LEU A 97 1.65 -1.83 -12.48
C LEU A 97 2.13 -1.76 -13.93
N SER A 98 3.05 -2.63 -14.34
CA SER A 98 3.67 -2.65 -15.69
C SER A 98 2.69 -3.08 -16.77
N GLU A 99 1.61 -3.78 -16.40
CA GLU A 99 0.49 -4.03 -17.30
C GLU A 99 -0.18 -2.73 -17.77
N VAL A 100 -0.06 -1.66 -16.99
CA VAL A 100 -0.69 -0.35 -17.24
C VAL A 100 0.33 0.69 -17.69
N PHE A 101 1.51 0.72 -17.06
CA PHE A 101 2.51 1.78 -17.27
C PHE A 101 3.76 1.33 -18.03
N GLY A 102 3.79 0.07 -18.48
CA GLY A 102 4.89 -0.47 -19.29
C GLY A 102 6.20 -0.58 -18.51
N SER A 103 7.31 -0.36 -19.19
CA SER A 103 8.67 -0.56 -18.65
C SER A 103 9.00 0.28 -17.42
N ARG A 104 8.32 1.42 -17.23
CA ARG A 104 8.61 2.38 -16.15
C ARG A 104 8.39 1.81 -14.75
N THR A 105 7.48 0.86 -14.61
CA THR A 105 7.11 0.27 -13.30
C THR A 105 7.62 -1.16 -13.13
N VAL A 106 8.41 -1.68 -14.09
CA VAL A 106 8.92 -3.07 -14.05
C VAL A 106 9.73 -3.31 -12.79
N LYS A 107 10.55 -2.34 -12.37
CA LYS A 107 11.35 -2.51 -11.15
C LYS A 107 10.48 -2.57 -9.89
N ILE A 108 9.41 -1.78 -9.83
CA ILE A 108 8.45 -1.82 -8.71
C ILE A 108 7.77 -3.20 -8.69
N ASP A 109 7.26 -3.66 -9.84
CA ASP A 109 6.63 -4.97 -9.94
C ASP A 109 7.59 -6.10 -9.55
N GLU A 110 8.83 -6.08 -10.07
CA GLU A 110 9.85 -7.07 -9.74
C GLU A 110 10.07 -7.18 -8.22
N LEU A 111 10.18 -6.05 -7.54
CA LEU A 111 10.38 -6.02 -6.09
C LEU A 111 9.12 -6.48 -5.35
N MET A 112 7.94 -5.99 -5.71
CA MET A 112 6.68 -6.42 -5.08
C MET A 112 6.41 -7.92 -5.24
N ARG A 113 6.82 -8.51 -6.38
CA ARG A 113 6.79 -9.97 -6.58
C ARG A 113 7.74 -10.72 -5.67
N ARG A 114 8.90 -10.14 -5.32
CA ARG A 114 9.87 -10.75 -4.40
C ARG A 114 9.41 -10.68 -2.94
N TYR A 115 8.82 -9.57 -2.52
CA TYR A 115 8.18 -9.49 -1.19
C TYR A 115 6.96 -10.41 -1.08
N ASP A 116 6.25 -10.63 -2.18
CA ASP A 116 5.10 -11.55 -2.26
C ASP A 116 3.95 -11.25 -1.28
N LEU A 117 3.81 -9.97 -0.88
CA LEU A 117 2.82 -9.54 0.13
C LEU A 117 1.39 -9.96 -0.22
N TYR A 118 1.06 -10.02 -1.51
CA TYR A 118 -0.28 -10.44 -1.95
C TYR A 118 -0.56 -11.93 -1.66
N THR A 119 0.45 -12.80 -1.71
CA THR A 119 0.28 -14.21 -1.34
C THR A 119 0.03 -14.33 0.15
N TYR A 120 0.85 -13.66 0.97
CA TYR A 120 0.63 -13.60 2.42
C TYR A 120 -0.73 -12.98 2.79
N ALA A 121 -1.16 -11.93 2.09
CA ALA A 121 -2.50 -11.35 2.29
C ALA A 121 -3.63 -12.34 1.99
N ARG A 122 -3.49 -13.18 0.96
CA ARG A 122 -4.47 -14.25 0.66
C ARG A 122 -4.52 -15.31 1.74
N GLU A 123 -3.35 -15.73 2.23
CA GLU A 123 -3.26 -16.69 3.34
C GLU A 123 -3.88 -16.12 4.62
N SER A 124 -3.68 -14.83 4.88
CA SER A 124 -4.22 -14.13 6.05
C SER A 124 -5.74 -14.04 6.10
N VAL A 125 -6.45 -14.26 4.98
CA VAL A 125 -7.92 -14.34 5.01
C VAL A 125 -8.38 -15.49 5.90
N ALA A 126 -7.71 -16.64 5.86
CA ALA A 126 -8.15 -17.85 6.55
C ALA A 126 -7.97 -17.81 8.08
N VAL A 127 -7.19 -16.85 8.60
CA VAL A 127 -6.89 -16.71 10.03
C VAL A 127 -7.67 -15.57 10.70
N GLN A 128 -8.46 -14.81 9.94
CA GLN A 128 -9.34 -13.80 10.52
C GLN A 128 -10.50 -14.47 11.27
N ASP A 129 -11.05 -13.77 12.27
CA ASP A 129 -12.26 -14.24 12.94
C ASP A 129 -13.52 -14.12 12.04
N ALA A 130 -14.62 -14.72 12.50
CA ALA A 130 -15.86 -14.81 11.72
C ALA A 130 -16.46 -13.42 11.42
N GLU A 131 -16.42 -12.50 12.38
CA GLU A 131 -16.92 -11.13 12.23
C GLU A 131 -16.09 -10.35 11.21
N THR A 132 -14.75 -10.46 11.31
CA THR A 132 -13.84 -9.84 10.34
C THR A 132 -14.03 -10.38 8.93
N THR A 133 -14.20 -11.70 8.80
CA THR A 133 -14.45 -12.35 7.51
C THR A 133 -15.75 -11.84 6.90
N ALA A 134 -16.83 -11.76 7.71
CA ALA A 134 -18.10 -11.23 7.26
C ALA A 134 -18.01 -9.76 6.81
N ALA A 135 -17.27 -8.92 7.54
CA ALA A 135 -17.04 -7.52 7.19
C ALA A 135 -16.24 -7.38 5.87
N LEU A 136 -15.16 -8.16 5.71
CA LEU A 136 -14.35 -8.17 4.49
C LEU A 136 -15.16 -8.63 3.26
N ASP A 137 -15.97 -9.68 3.42
CA ASP A 137 -16.83 -10.19 2.35
C ASP A 137 -17.92 -9.17 1.96
N ALA A 138 -18.57 -8.57 2.95
CA ALA A 138 -19.60 -7.56 2.70
C ALA A 138 -19.02 -6.33 2.00
N TYR A 139 -17.87 -5.83 2.49
CA TYR A 139 -17.14 -4.74 1.87
C TYR A 139 -16.76 -5.05 0.42
N ALA A 140 -16.21 -6.25 0.16
CA ALA A 140 -15.84 -6.67 -1.20
C ALA A 140 -17.06 -6.71 -2.13
N ARG A 141 -18.22 -7.21 -1.65
CA ARG A 141 -19.47 -7.18 -2.41
C ARG A 141 -19.92 -5.75 -2.73
N GLY A 142 -19.78 -4.82 -1.80
CA GLY A 142 -20.09 -3.40 -2.02
C GLY A 142 -19.21 -2.74 -3.10
N VAL A 143 -17.90 -2.97 -3.03
CA VAL A 143 -16.95 -2.53 -4.08
C VAL A 143 -17.34 -3.10 -5.44
N ASN A 144 -17.67 -4.40 -5.48
CA ASN A 144 -18.05 -5.09 -6.70
C ASN A 144 -19.40 -4.63 -7.27
N ALA A 145 -20.34 -4.24 -6.40
CA ALA A 145 -21.60 -3.66 -6.83
C ALA A 145 -21.38 -2.34 -7.57
N TRP A 146 -20.52 -1.45 -7.07
CA TRP A 146 -20.16 -0.23 -7.78
C TRP A 146 -19.47 -0.52 -9.12
N ILE A 147 -18.51 -1.46 -9.14
CA ILE A 147 -17.87 -1.89 -10.40
C ILE A 147 -18.93 -2.38 -11.41
N GLY A 148 -19.94 -3.12 -10.95
CA GLY A 148 -21.09 -3.53 -11.74
C GLY A 148 -21.87 -2.34 -12.33
N GLN A 149 -22.19 -1.34 -11.50
CA GLN A 149 -22.89 -0.12 -11.94
C GLN A 149 -22.09 0.68 -12.97
N VAL A 150 -20.77 0.76 -12.80
CA VAL A 150 -19.86 1.41 -13.75
C VAL A 150 -19.89 0.71 -15.11
N ASN A 151 -19.85 -0.63 -15.12
CA ASN A 151 -19.88 -1.44 -16.33
C ASN A 151 -21.22 -1.36 -17.07
N LEU A 152 -22.34 -1.33 -16.33
CA LEU A 152 -23.68 -1.26 -16.90
C LEU A 152 -24.03 0.15 -17.42
N GLY A 153 -23.68 1.20 -16.67
CA GLY A 153 -24.16 2.56 -16.89
C GLY A 153 -23.27 3.46 -17.78
N ALA A 154 -22.16 2.94 -18.31
CA ALA A 154 -21.15 3.74 -19.01
C ALA A 154 -20.75 5.02 -18.22
N ARG A 155 -20.53 4.87 -16.91
CA ARG A 155 -20.24 5.95 -15.93
C ARG A 155 -18.77 6.39 -15.96
N GLY A 156 -18.28 6.69 -17.16
CA GLY A 156 -16.90 7.10 -17.37
C GLY A 156 -15.84 6.11 -16.86
N ARG A 157 -16.14 4.80 -16.92
CA ARG A 157 -15.30 3.72 -16.38
C ARG A 157 -14.96 3.86 -14.88
N GLY A 158 -15.74 4.65 -14.15
CA GLY A 158 -15.64 4.83 -12.69
C GLY A 158 -14.52 5.77 -12.25
N ALA A 159 -13.70 6.29 -13.16
CA ALA A 159 -12.72 7.35 -12.92
C ALA A 159 -12.18 7.89 -14.27
N PRO A 160 -11.88 9.19 -14.39
CA PRO A 160 -11.40 9.77 -15.65
C PRO A 160 -10.09 9.16 -16.14
N GLU A 161 -9.21 8.72 -15.23
CA GLU A 161 -7.94 8.06 -15.54
C GLU A 161 -8.14 6.74 -16.31
N MET A 162 -9.25 6.03 -16.08
CA MET A 162 -9.57 4.74 -16.73
C MET A 162 -9.87 4.87 -18.23
N PHE A 163 -10.08 6.09 -18.74
CA PHE A 163 -10.14 6.34 -20.19
C PHE A 163 -8.76 6.26 -20.85
N PHE A 164 -7.72 6.71 -20.15
CA PHE A 164 -6.34 6.73 -20.65
C PHE A 164 -5.61 5.42 -20.35
N PHE A 165 -5.96 4.78 -19.23
CA PHE A 165 -5.33 3.57 -18.73
C PHE A 165 -6.38 2.45 -18.72
N SER A 166 -6.64 1.86 -19.89
CA SER A 166 -7.60 0.76 -19.99
C SER A 166 -7.08 -0.46 -19.23
N SER A 167 -7.74 -0.80 -18.13
CA SER A 167 -7.44 -2.02 -17.39
C SER A 167 -8.76 -2.68 -17.00
N GLU A 168 -8.89 -3.98 -17.27
CA GLU A 168 -10.00 -4.76 -16.73
C GLU A 168 -9.90 -4.70 -15.19
N ILE A 169 -10.98 -4.24 -14.56
CA ILE A 169 -11.08 -4.17 -13.11
C ILE A 169 -11.61 -5.54 -12.65
N ALA A 170 -10.71 -6.37 -12.16
CA ALA A 170 -11.09 -7.62 -11.51
C ALA A 170 -11.94 -7.34 -10.27
N ALA A 171 -12.87 -8.24 -9.97
CA ALA A 171 -13.67 -8.17 -8.75
C ALA A 171 -12.76 -8.06 -7.52
N TRP A 172 -13.12 -7.17 -6.60
CA TRP A 172 -12.49 -7.03 -5.30
C TRP A 172 -12.71 -8.30 -4.47
N GLN A 173 -11.68 -8.73 -3.75
CA GLN A 173 -11.71 -9.88 -2.85
C GLN A 173 -11.27 -9.47 -1.44
N PRO A 174 -11.63 -10.20 -0.38
CA PRO A 174 -11.14 -9.95 0.99
C PRO A 174 -9.61 -9.77 1.08
N ALA A 175 -8.86 -10.58 0.33
CA ALA A 175 -7.41 -10.53 0.27
C ALA A 175 -6.88 -9.18 -0.27
N ASP A 176 -7.63 -8.49 -1.13
CA ASP A 176 -7.23 -7.18 -1.66
C ASP A 176 -7.19 -6.13 -0.53
N SER A 177 -8.12 -6.20 0.43
CA SER A 177 -8.15 -5.33 1.60
C SER A 177 -6.97 -5.58 2.54
N LEU A 178 -6.66 -6.86 2.80
CA LEU A 178 -5.48 -7.25 3.59
C LEU A 178 -4.17 -6.86 2.89
N ALA A 179 -4.12 -6.96 1.56
CA ALA A 179 -2.95 -6.57 0.79
C ALA A 179 -2.68 -5.06 0.85
N ILE A 180 -3.72 -4.22 0.93
CA ILE A 180 -3.56 -2.78 1.14
C ILE A 180 -3.00 -2.48 2.54
N LEU A 181 -3.43 -3.21 3.57
CA LEU A 181 -2.87 -3.05 4.91
C LEU A 181 -1.37 -3.41 4.95
N LYS A 182 -0.98 -4.52 4.32
CA LYS A 182 0.44 -4.91 4.18
C LYS A 182 1.24 -3.92 3.31
N LEU A 183 0.62 -3.32 2.30
CA LEU A 183 1.24 -2.27 1.49
C LEU A 183 1.50 -1.00 2.31
N MET A 184 0.57 -0.63 3.18
CA MET A 184 0.77 0.47 4.13
C MET A 184 1.90 0.16 5.12
N ALA A 185 1.98 -1.08 5.62
CA ALA A 185 3.11 -1.51 6.45
C ALA A 185 4.45 -1.33 5.72
N LEU A 186 4.55 -1.75 4.44
CA LEU A 186 5.76 -1.57 3.63
C LEU A 186 6.17 -0.10 3.50
N GLN A 187 5.21 0.80 3.29
CA GLN A 187 5.46 2.23 3.14
C GLN A 187 5.96 2.90 4.42
N LEU A 188 5.61 2.32 5.57
CA LEU A 188 5.94 2.83 6.90
C LEU A 188 7.14 2.12 7.55
N SER A 189 7.73 1.10 6.90
CA SER A 189 8.96 0.46 7.34
C SER A 189 10.19 1.14 6.70
N GLY A 190 11.18 1.47 7.53
CA GLY A 190 12.47 2.05 7.11
C GLY A 190 13.69 1.23 7.51
N GLN A 191 13.47 0.16 8.27
CA GLN A 191 14.46 -0.63 9.00
C GLN A 191 15.47 -1.27 8.05
N LEU A 192 15.03 -1.88 6.94
CA LEU A 192 15.93 -2.42 5.91
C LEU A 192 16.97 -1.38 5.46
N GLY A 193 16.53 -0.15 5.15
CA GLY A 193 17.44 0.91 4.72
C GLY A 193 18.35 1.39 5.86
N HIS A 194 17.86 1.40 7.10
CA HIS A 194 18.68 1.69 8.29
C HIS A 194 19.74 0.61 8.55
N GLU A 195 19.41 -0.67 8.36
CA GLU A 195 20.36 -1.77 8.50
C GLU A 195 21.46 -1.70 7.45
N VAL A 196 21.11 -1.44 6.18
CA VAL A 196 22.13 -1.22 5.14
C VAL A 196 23.03 -0.03 5.50
N LEU A 197 22.46 1.08 5.95
CA LEU A 197 23.24 2.23 6.37
C LEU A 197 24.17 1.87 7.53
N ARG A 198 23.67 1.18 8.55
CA ARG A 198 24.44 0.76 9.73
C ARG A 198 25.56 -0.20 9.36
N ALA A 199 25.29 -1.19 8.51
CA ALA A 199 26.27 -2.15 8.01
C ALA A 199 27.37 -1.48 7.16
N ARG A 200 27.02 -0.51 6.29
CA ARG A 200 28.03 0.29 5.57
C ARG A 200 28.91 1.10 6.53
N MET A 201 28.30 1.71 7.54
CA MET A 201 29.03 2.55 8.49
C MET A 201 29.94 1.72 9.40
N SER A 202 29.53 0.51 9.80
CA SER A 202 30.36 -0.39 10.62
C SER A 202 31.60 -0.90 9.88
N LEU A 203 31.56 -1.02 8.55
CA LEU A 203 32.73 -1.33 7.72
C LEU A 203 33.73 -0.17 7.61
N LEU A 204 33.30 1.07 7.87
CA LEU A 204 34.11 2.28 7.68
C LEU A 204 34.61 2.90 8.99
N LEU A 205 33.90 2.67 10.09
CA LEU A 205 34.12 3.36 11.36
C LEU A 205 34.39 2.39 12.51
N PRO A 206 35.23 2.77 13.49
CA PRO A 206 35.34 2.06 14.75
C PRO A 206 34.00 2.03 15.49
N GLY A 207 33.75 0.97 16.26
CA GLY A 207 32.48 0.75 16.97
C GLY A 207 32.05 1.91 17.89
N GLU A 208 32.99 2.59 18.55
CA GLU A 208 32.66 3.79 19.36
C GLU A 208 32.09 4.93 18.51
N ARG A 209 32.67 5.21 17.34
CA ARG A 209 32.19 6.27 16.44
C ARG A 209 30.91 5.88 15.74
N LEU A 210 30.71 4.59 15.45
CA LEU A 210 29.44 4.06 14.94
C LEU A 210 28.31 4.36 15.92
N ARG A 211 28.48 4.00 17.20
CA ARG A 211 27.47 4.23 18.26
C ARG A 211 27.20 5.69 18.55
N ASP A 212 28.18 6.57 18.34
CA ASP A 212 27.99 8.02 18.46
C ASP A 212 27.10 8.61 17.34
N ILE A 213 27.16 8.05 16.13
CA ILE A 213 26.36 8.51 14.98
C ILE A 213 25.02 7.77 14.87
N LEU A 214 25.05 6.46 15.09
CA LEU A 214 23.92 5.53 15.03
C LEU A 214 23.86 4.78 16.38
N PRO A 215 23.25 5.39 17.40
CA PRO A 215 23.17 4.79 18.73
C PRO A 215 22.45 3.45 18.69
N ASP A 216 22.86 2.56 19.57
CA ASP A 216 22.20 1.27 19.77
C ASP A 216 20.84 1.51 20.45
N ASP A 217 19.90 0.59 20.24
CA ASP A 217 18.66 0.59 21.00
C ASP A 217 18.98 0.49 22.51
N PRO A 218 18.35 1.32 23.37
CA PRO A 218 18.59 1.28 24.81
C PRO A 218 18.12 -0.02 25.49
N GLY A 219 17.39 -0.88 24.77
CA GLY A 219 16.93 -2.19 25.22
C GLY A 219 18.06 -3.20 25.44
N GLN A 220 17.70 -4.33 26.08
CA GLN A 220 18.65 -5.43 26.25
C GLN A 220 18.72 -6.27 24.97
N PRO A 221 19.92 -6.63 24.48
CA PRO A 221 20.05 -7.49 23.32
C PRO A 221 19.48 -8.88 23.63
N ILE A 222 18.62 -9.37 22.75
CA ILE A 222 18.03 -10.71 22.84
C ILE A 222 18.97 -11.82 22.36
N ALA A 223 20.02 -11.46 21.62
CA ALA A 223 21.06 -12.36 21.14
C ALA A 223 22.43 -11.66 21.09
N ALA A 224 23.50 -12.39 21.42
CA ALA A 224 24.87 -11.93 21.24
C ALA A 224 25.37 -12.33 19.86
N LEU A 225 25.17 -11.45 18.87
CA LEU A 225 25.66 -11.63 17.52
C LEU A 225 27.04 -10.98 17.34
N PRO A 226 27.94 -11.55 16.52
CA PRO A 226 29.20 -10.90 16.18
C PRO A 226 28.95 -9.62 15.37
N ASP A 227 29.86 -8.66 15.50
CA ASP A 227 29.83 -7.43 14.71
C ASP A 227 29.86 -7.75 13.21
N TYR A 228 28.97 -7.16 12.43
CA TYR A 228 28.89 -7.39 10.99
C TYR A 228 30.23 -7.19 10.26
N ALA A 229 31.01 -6.16 10.63
CA ALA A 229 32.31 -5.91 10.02
C ALA A 229 33.32 -7.06 10.22
N SER A 230 33.16 -7.86 11.27
CA SER A 230 33.97 -9.07 11.50
C SER A 230 33.57 -10.24 10.59
N LEU A 231 32.32 -10.26 10.12
CA LEU A 231 31.77 -11.28 9.23
C LEU A 231 32.07 -11.01 7.75
N ALA A 232 32.32 -9.75 7.39
CA ALA A 232 32.57 -9.32 6.01
C ALA A 232 33.96 -8.64 5.85
N PRO A 233 35.07 -9.33 6.18
CA PRO A 233 36.40 -8.73 6.13
C PRO A 233 36.76 -8.30 4.70
N GLY A 234 37.23 -7.07 4.55
CA GLY A 234 37.69 -6.52 3.27
C GLY A 234 36.56 -6.07 2.33
N LEU A 235 35.29 -6.15 2.74
CA LEU A 235 34.20 -5.55 1.99
C LEU A 235 34.29 -4.02 2.09
N ILE A 236 34.40 -3.35 0.94
CA ILE A 236 34.43 -1.89 0.86
C ILE A 236 33.04 -1.42 0.43
N PRO A 237 32.28 -0.76 1.31
CA PRO A 237 30.93 -0.32 0.98
C PRO A 237 30.94 0.85 0.00
N SER A 238 29.87 0.95 -0.79
CA SER A 238 29.63 2.12 -1.65
C SER A 238 29.38 3.37 -0.80
N GLN A 239 30.02 4.48 -1.17
CA GLN A 239 29.78 5.80 -0.58
C GLN A 239 28.61 6.55 -1.25
N MET A 240 28.01 5.98 -2.30
CA MET A 240 26.87 6.59 -2.98
C MET A 240 25.60 6.50 -2.11
N PRO A 241 24.69 7.50 -2.21
CA PRO A 241 23.42 7.46 -1.51
C PRO A 241 22.65 6.17 -1.81
N ILE A 242 22.00 5.61 -0.80
CA ILE A 242 21.20 4.40 -0.94
C ILE A 242 20.07 4.65 -1.95
N ARG A 243 20.02 3.80 -2.97
CA ARG A 243 18.99 3.86 -4.03
C ARG A 243 17.80 2.98 -3.69
N VAL A 244 16.61 3.52 -3.92
CA VAL A 244 15.34 2.80 -3.86
C VAL A 244 14.68 2.82 -5.23
N ALA A 245 13.74 1.91 -5.48
CA ALA A 245 12.90 2.02 -6.66
C ALA A 245 12.03 3.27 -6.52
N GLU A 246 12.32 4.31 -7.31
CA GLU A 246 11.58 5.57 -7.31
C GLU A 246 10.53 5.59 -8.44
N GLY A 247 9.57 6.51 -8.32
CA GLY A 247 8.57 6.78 -9.35
C GLY A 247 7.15 6.85 -8.77
N PRO A 248 6.17 7.29 -9.59
CA PRO A 248 4.77 7.27 -9.21
C PRO A 248 4.35 5.85 -8.79
N PHE A 249 3.58 5.75 -7.69
CA PHE A 249 3.10 4.50 -7.10
C PHE A 249 4.16 3.58 -6.48
N SER A 250 5.43 3.98 -6.40
CA SER A 250 6.41 3.19 -5.65
C SER A 250 6.04 3.17 -4.16
N PRO A 251 5.93 1.98 -3.52
CA PRO A 251 5.71 1.89 -2.08
C PRO A 251 7.01 1.93 -1.27
N PHE A 252 8.17 1.99 -1.94
CA PHE A 252 9.46 2.01 -1.27
C PHE A 252 9.88 3.45 -0.94
N THR A 253 10.12 3.72 0.33
CA THR A 253 10.45 5.06 0.82
C THR A 253 11.91 5.11 1.28
N LYS A 254 12.55 6.28 1.16
CA LYS A 254 13.86 6.46 1.81
C LYS A 254 13.63 6.45 3.33
N PRO A 255 14.59 5.99 4.15
CA PRO A 255 14.37 5.84 5.58
C PRO A 255 13.90 7.12 6.29
N GLN A 256 14.34 8.30 5.84
CA GLN A 256 13.91 9.60 6.37
C GLN A 256 12.40 9.90 6.17
N PHE A 257 11.74 9.16 5.29
CA PHE A 257 10.32 9.33 4.93
C PHE A 257 9.49 8.07 5.24
N ALA A 258 10.05 7.11 5.99
CA ALA A 258 9.37 5.88 6.40
C ALA A 258 8.46 6.11 7.63
N GLY A 259 7.56 7.09 7.53
CA GLY A 259 6.57 7.41 8.55
C GLY A 259 7.02 8.41 9.61
N ALA A 260 6.07 9.25 10.01
CA ALA A 260 6.13 10.14 11.15
C ALA A 260 4.69 10.46 11.56
N SER A 261 4.44 10.73 12.84
CA SER A 261 3.12 11.14 13.32
C SER A 261 3.25 11.77 14.71
N ASN A 262 2.24 12.53 15.12
CA ASN A 262 2.04 12.91 16.52
C ASN A 262 0.81 12.18 17.11
N ALA A 263 0.88 11.87 18.39
CA ALA A 263 -0.28 11.52 19.20
C ALA A 263 -0.15 12.10 20.61
N TRP A 264 -1.22 12.76 21.06
CA TRP A 264 -1.36 13.27 22.42
C TRP A 264 -2.64 12.75 23.04
N ALA A 265 -2.54 12.29 24.29
CA ALA A 265 -3.69 11.95 25.11
C ALA A 265 -3.60 12.72 26.43
N ALA A 266 -4.73 13.27 26.89
CA ALA A 266 -4.83 13.95 28.18
C ALA A 266 -5.91 13.28 29.04
N ALA A 267 -5.53 12.95 30.28
CA ALA A 267 -6.47 12.51 31.30
C ALA A 267 -7.42 13.65 31.71
N PRO A 268 -8.59 13.35 32.30
CA PRO A 268 -9.55 14.34 32.80
C PRO A 268 -8.91 15.45 33.66
N SER A 269 -7.97 15.08 34.53
CA SER A 269 -7.26 16.01 35.42
C SER A 269 -6.34 17.00 34.71
N ARG A 270 -6.09 16.81 33.41
CA ARG A 270 -5.27 17.68 32.55
C ARG A 270 -6.10 18.41 31.49
N SER A 271 -7.43 18.35 31.58
CA SER A 271 -8.37 18.98 30.65
C SER A 271 -9.26 19.97 31.40
N ALA A 272 -9.39 21.20 30.87
CA ALA A 272 -10.24 22.23 31.48
C ALA A 272 -11.72 21.82 31.56
N ALA A 273 -12.17 20.96 30.64
CA ALA A 273 -13.55 20.47 30.59
C ALA A 273 -13.78 19.20 31.43
N GLY A 274 -12.74 18.63 32.05
CA GLY A 274 -12.87 17.40 32.85
C GLY A 274 -13.10 16.11 32.05
N GLY A 275 -13.01 16.16 30.72
CA GLY A 275 -13.05 14.99 29.84
C GLY A 275 -11.65 14.55 29.37
N THR A 276 -11.53 13.33 28.87
CA THR A 276 -10.33 12.90 28.15
C THR A 276 -10.20 13.66 26.82
N LEU A 277 -8.96 13.91 26.39
CA LEU A 277 -8.68 14.48 25.06
C LEU A 277 -7.75 13.52 24.31
N LEU A 278 -7.98 13.38 23.01
CA LEU A 278 -7.10 12.71 22.07
C LEU A 278 -6.87 13.62 20.87
N ALA A 279 -5.61 13.76 20.48
CA ALA A 279 -5.21 14.39 19.22
C ALA A 279 -4.26 13.43 18.51
N ASN A 280 -4.63 12.96 17.32
CA ASN A 280 -3.78 12.14 16.46
C ASN A 280 -3.60 12.83 15.12
N ASP A 281 -2.35 12.92 14.69
CA ASP A 281 -1.90 13.71 13.54
C ASP A 281 -0.91 12.87 12.73
N PRO A 282 -1.41 11.94 11.89
CA PRO A 282 -0.58 11.04 11.09
C PRO A 282 0.06 11.78 9.90
N HIS A 283 1.38 11.66 9.72
CA HIS A 283 2.08 12.29 8.59
C HIS A 283 2.41 11.26 7.51
N LEU A 284 1.77 11.43 6.36
CA LEU A 284 1.99 10.64 5.16
C LEU A 284 2.30 11.56 3.99
N GLY A 285 2.90 11.00 2.93
CA GLY A 285 3.19 11.76 1.72
C GLY A 285 1.94 12.41 1.13
N PHE A 286 2.05 13.67 0.71
CA PHE A 286 0.94 14.38 0.08
C PHE A 286 0.57 13.73 -1.26
N SER A 287 -0.72 13.49 -1.43
CA SER A 287 -1.30 12.93 -2.65
C SER A 287 -2.66 13.55 -2.93
N ALA A 288 -3.05 13.56 -4.20
CA ALA A 288 -4.38 13.92 -4.64
C ALA A 288 -4.94 12.73 -5.46
N PRO A 289 -6.00 12.05 -5.00
CA PRO A 289 -6.68 12.26 -3.71
C PRO A 289 -5.82 11.81 -2.51
N THR A 290 -6.09 12.35 -1.32
CA THR A 290 -5.39 12.02 -0.07
C THR A 290 -5.51 10.54 0.28
N LEU A 291 -4.59 9.97 1.07
CA LEU A 291 -4.72 8.56 1.47
C LEU A 291 -5.94 8.33 2.36
N TRP A 292 -6.10 9.17 3.39
CA TRP A 292 -7.22 9.09 4.32
C TRP A 292 -8.54 9.46 3.65
N TYR A 293 -9.56 8.68 3.96
CA TYR A 293 -10.95 8.90 3.59
C TYR A 293 -11.76 8.98 4.88
N LEU A 294 -12.49 10.06 5.12
CA LEU A 294 -13.29 10.19 6.33
C LEU A 294 -14.63 9.48 6.13
N ALA A 295 -15.13 8.77 7.14
CA ALA A 295 -16.45 8.18 7.13
C ALA A 295 -17.02 8.08 8.54
N ARG A 296 -18.35 8.04 8.64
CA ARG A 296 -19.07 7.60 9.83
C ARG A 296 -19.86 6.34 9.50
N LEU A 297 -19.74 5.33 10.35
CA LEU A 297 -20.45 4.05 10.29
C LEU A 297 -21.43 3.99 11.45
N ASP A 298 -22.68 3.60 11.18
CA ASP A 298 -23.68 3.31 12.21
C ASP A 298 -23.75 1.79 12.40
N LEU A 299 -22.91 1.26 13.29
CA LEU A 299 -22.82 -0.18 13.57
C LEU A 299 -23.77 -0.56 14.70
N GLN A 300 -24.01 -1.86 14.88
CA GLN A 300 -24.79 -2.41 15.99
C GLN A 300 -24.15 -2.11 17.36
N SER A 301 -22.81 -1.98 17.41
CA SER A 301 -22.07 -1.52 18.59
C SER A 301 -22.24 -0.02 18.87
N GLY A 302 -22.72 0.75 17.90
CA GLY A 302 -22.90 2.19 17.95
C GLY A 302 -22.20 2.93 16.81
N GLY A 303 -22.28 4.26 16.85
CA GLY A 303 -21.69 5.11 15.82
C GLY A 303 -20.16 5.22 15.95
N VAL A 304 -19.44 4.94 14.86
CA VAL A 304 -17.99 5.11 14.74
C VAL A 304 -17.67 6.13 13.67
N ILE A 305 -16.78 7.09 13.95
CA ILE A 305 -16.39 8.14 13.00
C ILE A 305 -14.87 8.34 13.00
N GLY A 306 -14.29 8.49 11.81
CA GLY A 306 -12.86 8.76 11.68
C GLY A 306 -12.34 8.58 10.27
N ALA A 307 -11.03 8.34 10.17
CA ALA A 307 -10.32 8.09 8.93
C ALA A 307 -10.23 6.59 8.64
N THR A 308 -10.77 6.20 7.49
CA THR A 308 -10.61 4.92 6.83
C THR A 308 -9.53 5.01 5.76
N LEU A 309 -9.17 3.85 5.20
CA LEU A 309 -8.30 3.72 4.04
C LEU A 309 -9.12 3.12 2.88
N PRO A 310 -9.21 3.76 1.70
CA PRO A 310 -9.93 3.20 0.56
C PRO A 310 -9.40 1.80 0.20
N GLY A 311 -10.28 0.81 0.26
CA GLY A 311 -9.93 -0.60 0.11
C GLY A 311 -9.88 -1.39 1.41
N VAL A 312 -10.02 -0.76 2.58
CA VAL A 312 -9.99 -1.41 3.91
C VAL A 312 -11.31 -1.13 4.65
N PRO A 313 -12.00 -2.17 5.18
CA PRO A 313 -13.28 -2.00 5.89
C PRO A 313 -13.10 -1.57 7.35
N SER A 314 -12.24 -0.60 7.66
CA SER A 314 -12.00 -0.20 9.06
C SER A 314 -11.73 1.29 9.20
N VAL A 315 -12.10 1.85 10.36
CA VAL A 315 -11.74 3.19 10.81
C VAL A 315 -10.43 3.07 11.60
N LEU A 316 -9.31 3.28 10.92
CA LEU A 316 -7.97 3.10 11.49
C LEU A 316 -7.63 4.15 12.56
N ILE A 317 -8.18 5.35 12.42
CA ILE A 317 -8.00 6.46 13.36
C ILE A 317 -9.37 7.09 13.56
N GLY A 318 -9.86 7.15 14.79
CA GLY A 318 -11.21 7.65 15.01
C GLY A 318 -11.70 7.52 16.44
N ARG A 319 -13.02 7.51 16.57
CA ARG A 319 -13.68 7.31 17.85
C ARG A 319 -15.06 6.67 17.69
N SER A 320 -15.47 5.97 18.73
CA SER A 320 -16.86 5.62 19.02
C SER A 320 -17.45 6.57 20.06
N GLU A 321 -18.58 6.20 20.65
CA GLU A 321 -19.12 6.86 21.85
C GLU A 321 -18.22 6.65 23.08
N ALA A 322 -17.59 5.47 23.19
CA ALA A 322 -16.88 5.05 24.40
C ALA A 322 -15.34 5.21 24.33
N LEU A 323 -14.75 5.17 23.14
CA LEU A 323 -13.30 5.15 22.97
C LEU A 323 -12.86 6.04 21.79
N GLY A 324 -11.74 6.75 21.96
CA GLY A 324 -10.99 7.34 20.85
C GLY A 324 -9.63 6.67 20.70
N TRP A 325 -9.19 6.45 19.47
CA TRP A 325 -7.89 5.85 19.16
C TRP A 325 -7.21 6.55 17.98
N GLY A 326 -5.89 6.39 17.93
CA GLY A 326 -5.05 6.92 16.86
C GLY A 326 -3.81 6.07 16.68
N LEU A 327 -3.13 6.28 15.56
CA LEU A 327 -1.96 5.50 15.15
C LEU A 327 -0.78 6.44 14.90
N THR A 328 0.40 6.02 15.36
CA THR A 328 1.67 6.68 15.08
C THR A 328 2.74 5.65 14.73
N THR A 329 3.72 6.03 13.90
CA THR A 329 4.87 5.17 13.62
C THR A 329 5.62 4.88 14.92
N ALA A 330 5.79 3.59 15.24
CA ALA A 330 6.44 3.14 16.46
C ALA A 330 7.97 3.01 16.32
N TYR A 331 8.49 3.07 15.08
CA TYR A 331 9.91 2.86 14.75
C TYR A 331 10.48 1.53 15.27
N LEU A 332 9.62 0.52 15.43
CA LEU A 332 10.01 -0.82 15.89
C LEU A 332 11.01 -1.43 14.92
N ASP A 333 11.99 -2.15 15.45
CA ASP A 333 12.85 -3.00 14.65
C ASP A 333 12.08 -4.27 14.25
N ASP A 334 11.54 -4.27 13.04
CA ASP A 334 10.67 -5.33 12.52
C ASP A 334 11.21 -6.01 11.27
N GLN A 335 12.34 -5.55 10.73
CA GLN A 335 12.99 -6.08 9.53
C GLN A 335 14.46 -6.41 9.79
N ASP A 336 14.84 -7.65 9.50
CA ASP A 336 16.22 -8.13 9.63
C ASP A 336 16.77 -8.59 8.27
N LEU A 337 18.01 -8.22 7.97
CA LEU A 337 18.74 -8.67 6.79
C LEU A 337 19.68 -9.84 7.13
N PHE A 338 19.45 -10.98 6.49
CA PHE A 338 20.28 -12.17 6.65
C PHE A 338 21.23 -12.33 5.46
N ILE A 339 22.52 -12.54 5.75
CA ILE A 339 23.56 -12.74 4.76
C ILE A 339 23.75 -14.24 4.53
N GLU A 340 23.10 -14.76 3.49
CA GLU A 340 22.99 -16.19 3.21
C GLU A 340 24.17 -16.66 2.35
N GLU A 341 24.97 -17.60 2.85
CA GLU A 341 26.08 -18.20 2.08
C GLU A 341 25.50 -19.14 1.02
N VAL A 342 25.88 -18.93 -0.24
CA VAL A 342 25.47 -19.77 -1.39
C VAL A 342 26.47 -20.90 -1.57
N ASN A 343 25.98 -22.12 -1.80
CA ASN A 343 26.85 -23.26 -2.05
C ASN A 343 27.68 -23.03 -3.34
N PRO A 344 29.02 -23.01 -3.26
CA PRO A 344 29.88 -22.77 -4.42
C PRO A 344 29.81 -23.89 -5.47
N GLU A 345 29.41 -25.10 -5.07
CA GLU A 345 29.25 -26.26 -5.96
C GLU A 345 27.83 -26.33 -6.56
N ASN A 346 26.84 -25.68 -5.93
CA ASN A 346 25.44 -25.68 -6.37
C ASN A 346 24.71 -24.37 -5.99
N PRO A 347 24.61 -23.38 -6.91
CA PRO A 347 24.05 -22.06 -6.60
C PRO A 347 22.53 -22.05 -6.31
N GLU A 348 21.86 -23.21 -6.40
CA GLU A 348 20.48 -23.41 -5.98
C GLU A 348 20.37 -23.78 -4.48
N GLN A 349 21.47 -23.78 -3.74
CA GLN A 349 21.51 -24.06 -2.31
C GLN A 349 22.13 -22.92 -1.51
N TYR A 350 21.68 -22.79 -0.26
CA TYR A 350 22.24 -21.90 0.75
C TYR A 350 22.58 -22.67 2.03
N ARG A 351 23.46 -22.11 2.85
CA ARG A 351 23.92 -22.73 4.09
C ARG A 351 22.90 -22.53 5.21
N THR A 352 22.55 -23.62 5.87
CA THR A 352 21.79 -23.62 7.13
C THR A 352 22.65 -24.24 8.25
N PRO A 353 22.20 -24.20 9.52
CA PRO A 353 22.87 -24.91 10.60
C PRO A 353 23.02 -26.42 10.36
N ASP A 354 22.10 -27.02 9.59
CA ASP A 354 22.06 -28.45 9.30
C ASP A 354 22.78 -28.85 7.99
N GLY A 355 23.36 -27.87 7.28
CA GLY A 355 24.08 -28.09 6.03
C GLY A 355 23.49 -27.31 4.85
N TRP A 356 23.75 -27.78 3.62
CA TRP A 356 23.25 -27.11 2.41
C TRP A 356 21.78 -27.44 2.18
N LYS A 357 20.94 -26.41 2.07
CA LYS A 357 19.51 -26.53 1.78
C LYS A 357 19.17 -25.85 0.45
N THR A 358 18.31 -26.47 -0.34
CA THR A 358 17.84 -25.88 -1.61
C THR A 358 16.93 -24.68 -1.33
N PHE A 359 17.09 -23.59 -2.07
CA PHE A 359 16.13 -22.47 -2.03
C PHE A 359 14.73 -22.97 -2.40
N GLU A 360 13.69 -22.47 -1.73
CA GLU A 360 12.36 -22.53 -2.32
C GLU A 360 12.34 -21.59 -3.51
N THR A 361 11.85 -22.04 -4.67
CA THR A 361 11.86 -21.23 -5.89
C THR A 361 10.49 -21.18 -6.55
N ARG A 362 10.16 -20.01 -7.11
CA ARG A 362 8.94 -19.82 -7.90
C ARG A 362 9.20 -18.94 -9.11
N ARG A 363 8.88 -19.46 -10.30
CA ARG A 363 8.92 -18.65 -11.53
C ARG A 363 7.65 -17.82 -11.64
N THR A 364 7.78 -16.55 -11.96
CA THR A 364 6.64 -15.66 -12.20
C THR A 364 6.88 -14.80 -13.44
N ILE A 365 5.78 -14.34 -14.04
CA ILE A 365 5.78 -13.55 -15.27
C ILE A 365 5.24 -12.16 -14.96
N ILE A 366 6.03 -11.13 -15.27
CA ILE A 366 5.63 -9.73 -15.27
C ILE A 366 5.19 -9.38 -16.69
N LYS A 367 3.90 -9.11 -16.86
CA LYS A 367 3.36 -8.58 -18.11
C LYS A 367 3.69 -7.09 -18.22
N VAL A 368 4.15 -6.67 -19.39
CA VAL A 368 4.60 -5.29 -19.64
C VAL A 368 3.82 -4.72 -20.82
N LYS A 369 3.16 -3.57 -20.62
CA LYS A 369 2.46 -2.87 -21.70
C LYS A 369 3.41 -2.52 -22.83
N ASP A 370 2.99 -2.80 -24.06
CA ASP A 370 3.71 -2.52 -25.31
C ASP A 370 5.11 -3.19 -25.39
N ALA A 371 5.36 -4.26 -24.61
CA ALA A 371 6.63 -4.98 -24.60
C ALA A 371 6.44 -6.49 -24.30
N ALA A 372 7.49 -7.28 -24.52
CA ALA A 372 7.48 -8.69 -24.17
C ALA A 372 7.42 -8.89 -22.64
N PRO A 373 6.72 -9.93 -22.15
CA PRO A 373 6.67 -10.23 -20.72
C PRO A 373 8.04 -10.66 -20.20
N ILE A 374 8.34 -10.32 -18.94
CA ILE A 374 9.61 -10.65 -18.28
C ILE A 374 9.36 -11.81 -17.32
N THR A 375 10.15 -12.88 -17.42
CA THR A 375 10.11 -13.98 -16.44
C THR A 375 11.21 -13.80 -15.42
N ILE A 376 10.87 -13.87 -14.13
CA ILE A 376 11.82 -13.83 -13.03
C ILE A 376 11.67 -15.08 -12.15
N THR A 377 12.78 -15.49 -11.53
CA THR A 377 12.79 -16.53 -10.50
C THR A 377 12.88 -15.87 -9.14
N LEU A 378 11.85 -16.12 -8.33
CA LEU A 378 11.78 -15.76 -6.93
C LEU A 378 12.43 -16.87 -6.10
N ARG A 379 13.10 -16.52 -5.00
CA ARG A 379 13.80 -17.44 -4.11
C ARG A 379 13.49 -17.09 -2.66
N TRP A 380 13.33 -18.10 -1.81
CA TRP A 380 13.21 -17.96 -0.37
C TRP A 380 14.22 -18.85 0.35
N THR A 381 14.72 -18.34 1.47
CA THR A 381 15.40 -19.11 2.52
C THR A 381 14.45 -19.29 3.71
N ASP A 382 14.91 -19.97 4.76
CA ASP A 382 14.15 -20.11 6.00
C ASP A 382 13.94 -18.77 6.71
N ASN A 383 14.76 -17.76 6.42
CA ASN A 383 14.66 -16.43 6.99
C ASN A 383 13.74 -15.50 6.18
N GLY A 384 13.50 -15.80 4.89
CA GLY A 384 12.56 -15.04 4.05
C GLY A 384 12.95 -14.93 2.57
N PRO A 385 12.29 -14.05 1.81
CA PRO A 385 12.56 -13.85 0.39
C PRO A 385 13.95 -13.27 0.13
N VAL A 386 14.62 -13.78 -0.89
CA VAL A 386 15.89 -13.25 -1.38
C VAL A 386 15.63 -11.99 -2.21
N LEU A 387 16.21 -10.88 -1.78
CA LEU A 387 16.06 -9.56 -2.41
C LEU A 387 17.24 -9.29 -3.37
N PRO A 388 17.03 -8.49 -4.43
CA PRO A 388 18.09 -8.22 -5.38
C PRO A 388 19.07 -7.21 -4.78
N GLY A 389 20.38 -7.39 -5.02
CA GLY A 389 21.42 -6.48 -4.52
C GLY A 389 21.27 -5.00 -4.93
N SER A 390 20.43 -4.71 -5.93
CA SER A 390 20.08 -3.34 -6.36
C SER A 390 19.04 -2.65 -5.47
N HIS A 391 18.27 -3.40 -4.69
CA HIS A 391 17.26 -2.87 -3.78
C HIS A 391 17.94 -2.34 -2.52
N TYR A 392 17.71 -1.08 -2.15
CA TYR A 392 18.44 -0.39 -1.07
C TYR A 392 19.96 -0.60 -1.13
N ASP A 393 20.50 -0.83 -2.33
CA ASP A 393 21.89 -1.21 -2.57
C ASP A 393 22.42 -2.32 -1.63
N LEU A 394 21.61 -3.35 -1.36
CA LEU A 394 22.01 -4.53 -0.58
C LEU A 394 23.36 -5.11 -1.01
N ALA A 395 23.72 -5.05 -2.30
CA ALA A 395 25.03 -5.50 -2.82
C ALA A 395 26.23 -4.83 -2.13
N SER A 396 26.06 -3.62 -1.60
CA SER A 396 27.13 -2.91 -0.87
C SER A 396 27.48 -3.52 0.49
N ILE A 397 26.63 -4.40 1.01
CA ILE A 397 26.78 -5.13 2.27
C ILE A 397 26.72 -6.66 2.04
N THR A 398 26.87 -7.13 0.80
CA THR A 398 26.86 -8.57 0.50
C THR A 398 28.27 -9.04 0.14
N PRO A 399 28.89 -9.93 0.94
CA PRO A 399 30.16 -10.54 0.57
C PRO A 399 30.04 -11.40 -0.70
N PRO A 400 31.14 -11.65 -1.44
CA PRO A 400 31.15 -12.61 -2.53
C PRO A 400 30.64 -13.99 -2.10
N GLY A 401 29.90 -14.67 -2.98
CA GLY A 401 29.32 -15.98 -2.67
C GLY A 401 28.11 -15.93 -1.74
N HIS A 402 27.56 -14.75 -1.42
CA HIS A 402 26.38 -14.60 -0.58
C HIS A 402 25.23 -13.92 -1.31
N VAL A 403 24.02 -14.09 -0.77
CA VAL A 403 22.82 -13.32 -1.12
C VAL A 403 22.18 -12.77 0.14
N VAL A 404 21.23 -11.83 0.01
CA VAL A 404 20.52 -11.27 1.17
C VAL A 404 19.06 -11.67 1.13
N SER A 405 18.58 -12.23 2.24
CA SER A 405 17.15 -12.46 2.50
C SER A 405 16.63 -11.47 3.54
N LEU A 406 15.33 -11.22 3.51
CA LEU A 406 14.64 -10.31 4.43
C LEU A 406 13.74 -11.11 5.38
N GLY A 407 14.03 -11.06 6.68
CA GLY A 407 13.05 -11.38 7.71
C GLY A 407 12.18 -10.15 7.97
N TRP A 408 10.86 -10.30 7.99
CA TRP A 408 9.96 -9.19 8.29
C TRP A 408 8.63 -9.71 8.84
N THR A 409 8.13 -9.07 9.89
CA THR A 409 6.85 -9.42 10.55
C THR A 409 5.64 -9.39 9.62
N ALA A 410 5.67 -8.60 8.53
CA ALA A 410 4.58 -8.58 7.55
C ALA A 410 4.59 -9.76 6.56
N LEU A 411 5.69 -10.53 6.47
CA LEU A 411 5.88 -11.67 5.58
C LEU A 411 5.34 -12.97 6.18
N THR A 412 4.10 -12.91 6.66
CA THR A 412 3.40 -14.06 7.24
C THR A 412 1.96 -14.10 6.79
N GLY A 413 1.48 -15.32 6.55
CA GLY A 413 0.07 -15.63 6.34
C GLY A 413 -0.74 -15.62 7.64
N GLN A 414 -0.12 -15.55 8.82
CA GLN A 414 -0.79 -15.58 10.13
C GLN A 414 -1.13 -14.19 10.69
N ASP A 415 -1.26 -13.17 9.83
CA ASP A 415 -1.49 -11.78 10.22
C ASP A 415 -2.96 -11.51 10.59
N THR A 416 -3.22 -11.20 11.86
CA THR A 416 -4.56 -10.87 12.40
C THR A 416 -4.77 -9.38 12.65
N SER A 417 -3.93 -8.51 12.08
CA SER A 417 -4.01 -7.05 12.28
C SER A 417 -5.36 -6.47 11.85
N MET A 418 -6.00 -7.03 10.81
CA MET A 418 -7.34 -6.60 10.39
C MET A 418 -8.40 -6.94 11.44
N THR A 419 -8.39 -8.15 12.01
CA THR A 419 -9.23 -8.50 13.16
C THR A 419 -9.01 -7.55 14.34
N ALA A 420 -7.75 -7.26 14.70
CA ALA A 420 -7.47 -6.31 15.77
C ALA A 420 -8.05 -4.92 15.47
N SER A 421 -7.94 -4.46 14.22
CA SER A 421 -8.47 -3.17 13.76
C SER A 421 -10.00 -3.10 13.82
N LEU A 422 -10.70 -4.16 13.43
CA LEU A 422 -12.16 -4.19 13.45
C LEU A 422 -12.73 -4.26 14.87
N ARG A 423 -12.03 -4.92 15.81
CA ARG A 423 -12.44 -4.97 17.22
C ARG A 423 -12.32 -3.65 17.97
N LEU A 424 -11.71 -2.62 17.36
CA LEU A 424 -11.69 -1.26 17.91
C LEU A 424 -12.98 -0.48 17.60
N LEU A 425 -13.74 -0.92 16.59
CA LEU A 425 -15.02 -0.32 16.16
C LEU A 425 -16.13 -0.77 17.11
#